data_AF-A0A2S8FIS6-F1
#
_entry.id   AF-A0A2S8FIS6-F1
#
_cell.length_a   1.000
_cell.length_b   1.000
_cell.length_c   1.000
_cell.angle_alpha   90.00
_cell.angle_beta   90.00
_cell.angle_gamma   90.00
#
_symmetry.space_group_name_H-M   'P 1'
#
loop_
_entity.id
_entity.type
_entity.pdbx_description
1 polymer ?
#
loop_
_entity_poly.entity_id
_entity_poly.type
_entity_poly.pdbx_seq_one_letter_code
_entity_poly.pdbx_strand_id
1 'polypeptide(L)'
;MSHANQPIDEQAAAQEELPKDLVELAIMIAKLPSEHREVLEPAVNKVIENSRRRRRIYTLVQEALSQLRLDMKYLMFDLEATRRERDQYKSESGGHDEE
;
A
#
# COMPACT_ATOMS: atom_id res chain seq x y z
N MET A 1 24.99 1.04 -4.04
CA MET A 1 24.34 1.40 -5.32
C MET A 1 23.28 2.45 -5.02
N SER A 2 23.36 3.59 -5.70
CA SER A 2 22.55 4.77 -5.47
C SER A 2 21.11 4.50 -5.95
N HIS A 3 20.15 4.37 -5.03
CA HIS A 3 18.74 4.38 -5.41
C HIS A 3 18.35 5.82 -5.70
N ALA A 4 18.23 6.07 -7.00
CA ALA A 4 17.91 7.33 -7.60
C ALA A 4 16.60 7.91 -7.04
N ASN A 5 16.65 9.23 -6.88
CA ASN A 5 15.54 10.16 -6.86
C ASN A 5 14.42 9.70 -7.82
N GLN A 6 13.38 9.05 -7.31
CA GLN A 6 12.14 8.83 -8.07
C GLN A 6 11.31 10.11 -7.96
N PRO A 7 10.90 10.73 -9.07
CA PRO A 7 9.93 11.81 -9.01
C PRO A 7 8.68 11.25 -8.34
N ILE A 8 8.16 11.94 -7.32
CA ILE A 8 6.85 11.66 -6.75
C ILE A 8 5.89 11.69 -7.93
N ASP A 9 5.39 10.50 -8.27
CA ASP A 9 4.63 10.25 -9.47
C ASP A 9 3.36 11.13 -9.47
N GLU A 10 3.37 12.22 -10.24
CA GLU A 10 2.20 13.08 -10.46
C GLU A 10 1.01 12.26 -11.01
N GLN A 11 1.26 11.05 -11.55
CA GLN A 11 0.21 10.13 -12.04
C GLN A 11 -0.49 9.39 -10.88
N ALA A 12 0.15 9.21 -9.72
CA ALA A 12 -0.52 8.66 -8.53
C ALA A 12 -1.61 9.61 -8.01
N ALA A 13 -1.43 10.92 -8.17
CA ALA A 13 -2.45 11.91 -7.87
C ALA A 13 -3.62 11.89 -8.88
N ALA A 14 -3.39 11.39 -10.11
CA ALA A 14 -4.39 11.31 -11.17
C ALA A 14 -5.23 10.02 -11.15
N GLN A 15 -4.80 8.97 -10.42
CA GLN A 15 -5.50 7.67 -10.37
C GLN A 15 -6.48 7.52 -9.19
N GLU A 16 -6.77 8.60 -8.47
CA GLU A 16 -7.83 8.59 -7.45
C GLU A 16 -9.21 8.63 -8.11
N GLU A 17 -9.60 7.52 -8.72
CA GLU A 17 -10.97 7.31 -9.16
C GLU A 17 -11.89 7.42 -7.95
N LEU A 18 -12.69 8.48 -7.95
CA LEU A 18 -13.81 8.65 -7.05
C LEU A 18 -14.82 7.53 -7.30
N PRO A 19 -15.46 7.00 -6.25
CA PRO A 19 -16.62 6.11 -6.39
C PRO A 19 -17.63 6.70 -7.38
N LYS A 20 -18.15 5.87 -8.30
CA LYS A 20 -19.09 6.28 -9.35
C LYS A 20 -20.27 7.06 -8.76
N ASP A 21 -20.82 6.58 -7.66
CA ASP A 21 -21.95 7.18 -6.96
C ASP A 21 -21.65 8.62 -6.47
N LEU A 22 -20.40 8.90 -6.04
CA LEU A 22 -19.99 10.25 -5.64
C LEU A 22 -19.82 11.18 -6.84
N VAL A 23 -19.37 10.66 -7.98
CA VAL A 23 -19.29 11.41 -9.23
C VAL A 23 -20.69 11.77 -9.72
N GLU A 24 -21.59 10.79 -9.73
CA GLU A 24 -23.00 11.00 -10.09
C GLU A 24 -23.67 12.02 -9.17
N LEU A 25 -23.45 11.92 -7.86
CA LEU A 25 -23.95 12.88 -6.88
C LEU A 25 -23.44 14.31 -7.14
N ALA A 26 -22.14 14.46 -7.42
CA ALA A 26 -21.56 15.76 -7.75
C ALA A 26 -22.17 16.36 -9.02
N ILE A 27 -22.39 15.53 -10.06
CA ILE A 27 -23.05 15.95 -11.30
C ILE A 27 -24.51 16.39 -11.04
N MET A 28 -25.25 15.66 -10.19
CA MET A 28 -26.63 16.03 -9.83
C MET A 28 -26.67 17.37 -9.10
N ILE A 29 -25.76 17.61 -8.16
CA ILE A 29 -25.70 18.86 -7.40
C ILE A 29 -25.27 20.03 -8.28
N ALA A 30 -24.39 19.79 -9.25
CA ALA A 30 -24.01 20.78 -10.26
C ALA A 30 -25.15 21.17 -11.22
N LYS A 31 -26.29 20.44 -11.23
CA LYS A 31 -27.49 20.81 -12.00
C LYS A 31 -28.52 21.61 -11.20
N LEU A 32 -28.33 21.73 -9.89
CA LEU A 32 -29.25 22.48 -9.02
C LEU A 32 -29.13 24.00 -9.27
N PRO A 33 -30.21 24.77 -9.04
CA PRO A 33 -30.14 26.24 -8.96
C PRO A 33 -29.05 26.72 -7.99
N SER A 34 -28.47 27.90 -8.24
CA SER A 34 -27.34 28.44 -7.48
C SER A 34 -27.59 28.49 -5.98
N GLU A 35 -28.78 28.91 -5.55
CA GLU A 35 -29.17 29.01 -4.14
C GLU A 35 -29.02 27.69 -3.38
N HIS A 36 -29.37 26.56 -4.00
CA HIS A 36 -29.23 25.24 -3.37
C HIS A 36 -27.82 24.68 -3.52
N ARG A 37 -27.16 24.99 -4.64
CA ARG A 37 -25.79 24.53 -4.90
C ARG A 37 -24.80 25.15 -3.93
N GLU A 38 -24.87 26.46 -3.69
CA GLU A 38 -23.96 27.17 -2.79
C GLU A 38 -23.98 26.61 -1.36
N VAL A 39 -25.14 26.11 -0.92
CA VAL A 39 -25.30 25.48 0.41
C VAL A 39 -24.68 24.08 0.44
N LEU A 40 -24.84 23.30 -0.64
CA LEU A 40 -24.46 21.88 -0.67
C LEU A 40 -23.02 21.65 -1.12
N GLU A 41 -22.50 22.49 -2.01
CA GLU A 41 -21.19 22.36 -2.63
C GLU A 41 -20.04 22.23 -1.62
N PRO A 42 -19.97 23.00 -0.51
CA PRO A 42 -18.94 22.81 0.51
C PRO A 42 -19.02 21.43 1.19
N ALA A 43 -20.22 20.90 1.42
CA ALA A 43 -20.40 19.59 2.05
C ALA A 43 -19.99 18.46 1.10
N VAL A 44 -20.36 18.55 -0.17
CA VAL A 44 -19.99 17.58 -1.22
C VAL A 44 -18.48 17.55 -1.41
N ASN A 45 -17.85 18.72 -1.51
CA ASN A 45 -16.40 18.83 -1.66
C ASN A 45 -15.67 18.17 -0.49
N LYS A 46 -16.15 18.36 0.76
CA LYS A 46 -15.61 17.66 1.93
C LYS A 46 -15.75 16.14 1.83
N VAL A 47 -16.88 15.63 1.35
CA VAL A 47 -17.09 14.18 1.18
C VAL A 47 -16.17 13.61 0.11
N ILE A 48 -16.01 14.30 -1.02
CA ILE A 48 -15.08 13.94 -2.09
C ILE A 48 -13.64 13.86 -1.56
N GLU A 49 -13.19 14.88 -0.84
CA GLU A 49 -11.85 14.93 -0.24
C GLU A 49 -11.64 13.83 0.81
N ASN A 50 -12.65 13.57 1.66
CA ASN A 50 -12.60 12.49 2.64
C ASN A 50 -12.54 11.11 1.97
N SER A 51 -13.26 10.92 0.86
CA SER A 51 -13.25 9.67 0.08
C SER A 51 -11.87 9.42 -0.53
N ARG A 52 -11.30 10.44 -1.19
CA ARG A 52 -9.93 10.43 -1.72
C ARG A 52 -8.89 10.10 -0.65
N ARG A 53 -8.92 10.82 0.47
CA ARG A 53 -8.00 10.59 1.59
C ARG A 53 -8.09 9.18 2.14
N ARG A 54 -9.30 8.65 2.30
CA ARG A 54 -9.51 7.27 2.79
C ARG A 54 -8.91 6.25 1.84
N ARG A 55 -9.07 6.45 0.52
CA ARG A 55 -8.48 5.58 -0.50
C ARG A 55 -6.96 5.62 -0.44
N ARG A 56 -6.33 6.80 -0.34
CA ARG A 56 -4.87 6.92 -0.14
C ARG A 56 -4.39 6.13 1.07
N ILE A 57 -5.05 6.31 2.22
CA ILE A 57 -4.69 5.57 3.45
C ILE A 57 -4.80 4.07 3.23
N TYR A 58 -5.88 3.61 2.60
CA TYR A 58 -6.08 2.19 2.32
C TYR A 58 -4.99 1.63 1.41
N THR A 59 -4.65 2.34 0.32
CA THR A 59 -3.56 1.95 -0.60
C THR A 59 -2.22 1.85 0.14
N LEU A 60 -1.85 2.87 0.91
CA LEU A 60 -0.61 2.86 1.70
C LEU A 60 -0.56 1.70 2.70
N VAL A 61 -1.68 1.40 3.36
CA VAL A 61 -1.78 0.25 4.27
C VAL A 61 -1.62 -1.07 3.50
N GLN A 62 -2.26 -1.21 2.34
CA GLN A 62 -2.12 -2.41 1.51
C GLN A 62 -0.68 -2.61 1.02
N GLU A 63 0.00 -1.54 0.62
CA GLU A 63 1.40 -1.57 0.21
C GLU A 63 2.31 -1.99 1.37
N ALA A 64 2.16 -1.35 2.54
CA ALA A 64 2.94 -1.68 3.74
C ALA A 64 2.72 -3.13 4.19
N LEU A 65 1.48 -3.64 4.16
CA LEU A 65 1.19 -5.04 4.47
C LEU A 65 1.78 -6.00 3.44
N SER A 66 1.77 -5.62 2.17
CA SER A 66 2.35 -6.42 1.09
C SER A 66 3.87 -6.51 1.22
N GLN A 67 4.52 -5.40 1.56
CA GLN A 67 5.96 -5.35 1.85
C GLN A 67 6.30 -6.21 3.06
N LEU A 68 5.59 -6.03 4.19
CA LEU A 68 5.80 -6.84 5.39
C LEU A 68 5.65 -8.34 5.12
N ARG A 69 4.66 -8.73 4.31
CA ARG A 69 4.46 -10.11 3.90
C ARG A 69 5.65 -10.66 3.09
N LEU A 70 6.26 -9.83 2.26
CA LEU A 70 7.47 -10.22 1.52
C LEU A 70 8.67 -10.34 2.47
N ASP A 71 8.85 -9.40 3.38
CA ASP A 71 9.93 -9.40 4.38
C ASP A 71 9.86 -10.65 5.26
N MET A 72 8.66 -11.07 5.68
CA MET A 72 8.45 -12.32 6.41
C MET A 72 8.88 -13.56 5.58
N LYS A 73 8.64 -13.57 4.27
CA LYS A 73 9.08 -14.67 3.40
C LYS A 73 10.61 -14.74 3.32
N TYR A 74 11.28 -13.60 3.22
CA TYR A 74 12.74 -13.55 3.22
C TYR A 74 13.31 -14.03 4.57
N LEU A 75 12.74 -13.58 5.69
CA LEU A 75 13.17 -14.03 7.01
C LEU A 75 13.05 -15.56 7.17
N MET A 76 11.93 -16.15 6.72
CA MET A 76 11.76 -17.60 6.79
C MET A 76 12.76 -18.35 5.90
N PHE A 77 13.06 -17.81 4.72
CA PHE A 77 14.05 -18.38 3.82
C PHE A 77 15.46 -18.36 4.43
N ASP A 78 15.88 -17.21 4.98
CA ASP A 78 17.18 -17.07 5.64
C ASP A 78 17.31 -18.00 6.86
N LEU A 79 16.22 -18.14 7.62
CA LEU A 79 16.17 -19.07 8.76
C LEU A 79 16.31 -20.53 8.32
N GLU A 80 15.72 -20.90 7.18
CA GLU A 80 15.86 -22.25 6.64
C GLU A 80 17.27 -22.50 6.10
N ALA A 81 17.87 -21.51 5.42
CA ALA A 81 19.26 -21.59 4.95
C ALA A 81 20.23 -21.79 6.11
N THR A 82 20.16 -20.92 7.14
CA THR A 82 21.03 -21.02 8.33
C THR A 82 20.81 -22.30 9.12
N ARG A 83 19.58 -22.82 9.15
CA ARG A 83 19.28 -24.15 9.73
C ARG A 83 19.98 -25.26 8.95
N ARG A 84 19.89 -25.27 7.62
CA ARG A 84 20.54 -26.29 6.77
C ARG A 84 22.06 -26.25 6.92
N GLU A 85 22.66 -25.06 6.89
CA GLU A 85 24.11 -24.88 7.08
C GLU A 85 24.57 -25.41 8.44
N ARG A 86 23.87 -25.06 9.53
CA ARG A 86 24.17 -25.59 10.86
C ARG A 86 24.06 -27.12 10.91
N ASP A 87 23.01 -27.68 10.31
CA ASP A 87 22.77 -29.12 10.33
C ASP A 87 23.85 -29.87 9.50
N GLN A 88 24.34 -29.27 8.40
CA GLN A 88 25.53 -29.75 7.66
C GLN A 88 26.79 -29.75 8.53
N TYR A 89 27.12 -28.62 9.17
CA TYR A 89 28.31 -28.54 10.03
C TYR A 89 28.28 -29.55 11.18
N LYS A 90 27.11 -29.79 11.79
CA LYS A 90 26.97 -30.81 12.85
C LYS A 90 27.22 -32.24 12.35
N SER A 91 26.76 -32.54 11.14
CA SER A 91 26.99 -33.86 10.53
C SER A 91 28.47 -34.08 10.17
N GLU A 92 29.17 -33.03 9.75
CA GLU A 92 30.59 -33.08 9.42
C GLU A 92 31.48 -33.15 10.68
N SER A 93 31.15 -32.37 11.72
CA SER A 93 31.92 -32.39 12.98
C SER A 93 31.71 -33.67 13.78
N GLY A 94 30.49 -34.24 13.75
CA GLY A 94 30.18 -35.50 14.45
C GLY A 94 30.86 -36.74 13.85
N GLY A 95 31.43 -36.64 12.64
CA GLY A 95 32.26 -37.68 12.03
C GLY A 95 33.76 -37.56 12.34
N HIS A 96 34.20 -36.49 13.02
CA HIS A 96 35.63 -36.25 13.32
C HIS A 96 36.05 -36.71 14.72
N ASP A 97 35.11 -37.16 15.56
CA ASP A 97 35.37 -37.64 16.93
C ASP A 97 35.47 -39.19 17.03
N GLU A 98 35.40 -39.93 15.90
CA GLU A 98 35.45 -41.42 15.87
C GLU A 98 36.72 -42.04 15.23
N GLU A 99 37.79 -41.29 14.97
CA GLU A 99 39.09 -41.84 14.48
C GLU A 99 40.24 -41.76 15.51
#